data_AF-A0A2M7V9G7-F1
#
_entry.id   AF-A0A2M7V9G7-F1
#
_cell.length_a   1.000
_cell.length_b   1.000
_cell.length_c   1.000
_cell.angle_alpha   90.00
_cell.angle_beta   90.00
_cell.angle_gamma   90.00
#
_symmetry.space_group_name_H-M   'P 1'
#
loop_
_entity.id
_entity.type
_entity.pdbx_description
1 polymer ?
#
loop_
_entity_poly.entity_id
_entity_poly.type
_entity_poly.pdbx_seq_one_letter_code
_entity_poly.pdbx_strand_id
1 'polypeptide(L)'
;MMKFIIGKKLDMTQVFHEDGTVIPVTRIQAGPCTVTKVNTLERDGVESIQVGFGTQKVFRLAKPQKGHLKGISVDGNNNETVRHLHNFKNDSDLKRGDVFTVNIFEKGEKVQVTGNSKGRGFQGVVKRHGFHGSLASHGHKDQLRMPGSIGAGGVQHVFKGTRMAGHMGDAQITVKNLEIVEIKPEDNEIWVKGAVPGARNGLLYIFTTEGNVVLQVEEVPVEETVESIDATETKVEENKEETK
;
A
#
# COMPACT_ATOMS: atom_id res chain seq x y z
N MET A 1 -11.64 -7.48 10.16
CA MET A 1 -11.14 -6.17 9.70
C MET A 1 -9.62 -6.28 9.52
N MET A 2 -9.04 -5.55 8.57
CA MET A 2 -7.59 -5.58 8.32
C MET A 2 -6.98 -4.18 8.37
N LYS A 3 -5.82 -4.03 9.02
CA LYS A 3 -5.03 -2.80 8.91
C LYS A 3 -4.29 -2.84 7.59
N PHE A 4 -4.21 -1.70 6.91
CA PHE A 4 -3.48 -1.61 5.65
C PHE A 4 -2.81 -0.25 5.50
N ILE A 5 -1.69 -0.23 4.77
CA ILE A 5 -1.03 1.01 4.35
C ILE A 5 -0.30 0.77 3.05
N ILE A 6 -0.18 1.83 2.25
CA ILE A 6 0.67 1.84 1.06
C ILE A 6 2.00 2.48 1.46
N GLY A 7 3.10 1.89 1.01
CA GLY A 7 4.42 2.42 1.27
C GLY A 7 5.36 2.28 0.08
N LYS A 8 6.54 2.84 0.27
CA LYS A 8 7.65 2.84 -0.69
C LYS A 8 8.87 2.24 -0.03
N LYS A 9 9.44 1.22 -0.68
CA LYS A 9 10.68 0.59 -0.23
C LYS A 9 11.83 1.58 -0.28
N LEU A 10 12.53 1.80 0.84
CA LEU A 10 13.74 2.62 0.89
C LEU A 10 14.98 1.73 0.71
N ASP A 11 15.61 1.35 1.81
CA ASP A 11 16.84 0.58 1.88
C ASP A 11 16.74 -0.55 2.91
N MET A 12 17.74 -1.43 2.91
CA MET A 12 17.88 -2.47 3.93
C MET A 12 19.01 -2.07 4.87
N THR A 13 18.75 -2.21 6.17
CA THR A 13 19.69 -1.92 7.24
C THR A 13 19.66 -3.08 8.25
N GLN A 14 20.30 -2.90 9.39
CA GLN A 14 20.24 -3.85 10.49
C GLN A 14 19.98 -3.10 11.81
N VAL A 15 19.23 -3.74 12.70
CA VAL A 15 18.98 -3.28 14.07
C VAL A 15 19.70 -4.21 15.02
N PHE A 16 20.34 -3.64 16.04
CA PHE A 16 20.95 -4.38 17.13
C PHE A 16 19.99 -4.40 18.31
N HIS A 17 19.60 -5.59 18.76
CA HIS A 17 18.88 -5.75 20.02
C HIS A 17 19.82 -5.64 21.21
N GLU A 18 19.26 -5.34 22.38
CA GLU A 18 19.98 -5.27 23.66
C GLU A 18 20.73 -6.58 23.97
N ASP A 19 20.17 -7.71 23.56
CA ASP A 19 20.77 -9.05 23.70
C ASP A 19 21.97 -9.30 22.74
N GLY A 20 22.37 -8.31 21.95
CA GLY A 20 23.44 -8.41 20.95
C GLY A 20 23.03 -9.09 19.63
N THR A 21 21.77 -9.49 19.50
CA THR A 21 21.24 -10.09 18.26
C THR A 21 21.11 -9.05 17.15
N VAL A 22 21.62 -9.37 15.95
CA VAL A 22 21.50 -8.52 14.76
C VAL A 22 20.31 -8.97 13.93
N ILE A 23 19.36 -8.05 13.70
CA ILE A 23 18.18 -8.33 12.87
C ILE A 23 18.26 -7.51 11.58
N PRO A 24 18.26 -8.16 10.39
CA PRO A 24 18.16 -7.44 9.13
C PRO A 24 16.76 -6.87 8.97
N VAL A 25 16.66 -5.58 8.64
CA VAL A 25 15.38 -4.88 8.46
C VAL A 25 15.34 -4.17 7.11
N THR A 26 14.14 -4.07 6.55
CA THR A 26 13.85 -3.20 5.40
C THR A 26 13.10 -1.97 5.89
N ARG A 27 13.61 -0.79 5.55
CA ARG A 27 12.95 0.50 5.80
C ARG A 27 11.92 0.77 4.72
N ILE A 28 10.70 1.09 5.14
CA ILE A 28 9.59 1.41 4.25
C ILE A 28 9.01 2.76 4.67
N GLN A 29 8.97 3.71 3.76
CA GLN A 29 8.25 4.96 3.95
C GLN A 29 6.76 4.70 3.68
N ALA A 30 5.92 4.75 4.69
CA ALA A 30 4.51 4.38 4.64
C ALA A 30 3.66 5.47 5.26
N GLY A 31 3.42 6.56 4.54
CA GLY A 31 2.49 7.61 4.96
C GLY A 31 2.89 9.01 4.51
N PRO A 32 1.97 9.98 4.61
CA PRO A 32 0.54 9.81 4.94
C PRO A 32 -0.24 9.13 3.79
N CYS A 33 -1.28 8.36 4.13
CA CYS A 33 -2.20 7.72 3.18
C CYS A 33 -3.61 8.31 3.31
N THR A 34 -4.24 8.65 2.18
CA THR A 34 -5.55 9.32 2.17
C THR A 34 -6.62 8.45 1.51
N VAL A 35 -7.80 8.35 2.10
CA VAL A 35 -8.93 7.62 1.52
C VAL A 35 -9.56 8.41 0.37
N THR A 36 -9.56 7.85 -0.84
CA THR A 36 -10.05 8.55 -2.04
C THR A 36 -11.46 8.18 -2.45
N LYS A 37 -11.85 6.91 -2.27
CA LYS A 37 -13.18 6.40 -2.60
C LYS A 37 -13.54 5.27 -1.64
N VAL A 38 -14.77 5.27 -1.17
CA VAL A 38 -15.38 4.16 -0.44
C VAL A 38 -16.33 3.45 -1.40
N ASN A 39 -16.14 2.14 -1.58
CA ASN A 39 -16.98 1.29 -2.41
C ASN A 39 -17.91 0.49 -1.48
N THR A 40 -19.21 0.51 -1.81
CA THR A 40 -20.24 -0.21 -1.05
C THR A 40 -20.77 -1.38 -1.89
N LEU A 41 -21.32 -2.40 -1.22
CA LEU A 41 -21.85 -3.59 -1.88
C LEU A 41 -22.95 -3.25 -2.90
N GLU A 42 -23.86 -2.33 -2.54
CA GLU A 42 -25.02 -1.96 -3.37
C GLU A 42 -24.63 -1.24 -4.66
N ARG A 43 -23.65 -0.33 -4.59
CA ARG A 43 -23.27 0.52 -5.73
C ARG A 43 -22.18 -0.12 -6.59
N ASP A 44 -21.18 -0.72 -5.95
CA ASP A 44 -19.94 -1.15 -6.61
C ASP A 44 -19.78 -2.69 -6.61
N GLY A 45 -20.69 -3.43 -5.97
CA GLY A 45 -20.69 -4.90 -5.91
C GLY A 45 -19.66 -5.50 -4.95
N VAL A 46 -18.81 -4.68 -4.33
CA VAL A 46 -17.74 -5.10 -3.41
C VAL A 46 -17.49 -4.03 -2.35
N GLU A 47 -17.42 -4.43 -1.10
CA GLU A 47 -16.94 -3.61 0.01
C GLU A 47 -15.41 -3.46 -0.06
N SER A 48 -14.97 -2.25 -0.39
CA SER A 48 -13.54 -1.94 -0.48
C SER A 48 -13.27 -0.46 -0.35
N ILE A 49 -12.06 -0.13 0.09
CA ILE A 49 -11.62 1.24 0.31
C ILE A 49 -10.46 1.51 -0.62
N GLN A 50 -10.56 2.56 -1.43
CA GLN A 50 -9.47 3.04 -2.25
C GLN A 50 -8.64 4.03 -1.46
N VAL A 51 -7.34 3.77 -1.40
CA VAL A 51 -6.36 4.59 -0.68
C VAL A 51 -5.33 5.14 -1.64
N GLY A 52 -4.97 6.40 -1.41
CA GLY A 52 -3.97 7.15 -2.14
C GLY A 52 -2.67 7.31 -1.35
N PHE A 53 -1.54 7.21 -2.05
CA PHE A 53 -0.20 7.41 -1.47
C PHE A 53 0.74 8.16 -2.41
N GLY A 54 1.63 8.95 -1.81
CA GLY A 54 2.65 9.76 -2.47
C GLY A 54 2.09 11.01 -3.15
N THR A 55 2.94 11.99 -3.41
CA THR A 55 2.54 13.29 -3.97
C THR A 55 2.73 13.37 -5.49
N GLN A 56 1.76 13.99 -6.16
CA GLN A 56 1.81 14.32 -7.57
C GLN A 56 1.08 15.64 -7.85
N LYS A 57 1.75 16.52 -8.61
CA LYS A 57 1.18 17.80 -9.05
C LYS A 57 -0.03 17.60 -9.97
N VAL A 58 -1.10 18.36 -9.72
CA VAL A 58 -2.39 18.24 -10.43
C VAL A 58 -2.24 18.40 -11.93
N PHE A 59 -1.31 19.24 -12.43
CA PHE A 59 -1.14 19.42 -13.87
C PHE A 59 -0.67 18.15 -14.59
N ARG A 60 -0.01 17.21 -13.90
CA ARG A 60 0.47 15.93 -14.47
C ARG A 60 -0.63 14.87 -14.58
N LEU A 61 -1.79 15.08 -13.96
CA LEU A 61 -2.91 14.14 -14.00
C LEU A 61 -3.71 14.27 -15.30
N ALA A 62 -4.27 13.16 -15.76
CA ALA A 62 -5.25 13.18 -16.83
C ALA A 62 -6.58 13.78 -16.35
N LYS A 63 -7.35 14.39 -17.25
CA LYS A 63 -8.66 15.01 -16.95
C LYS A 63 -9.61 14.13 -16.11
N PRO A 64 -9.82 12.82 -16.40
CA PRO A 64 -10.69 11.98 -15.57
C PRO A 64 -10.13 11.77 -14.15
N GLN A 65 -8.82 11.61 -14.00
CA GLN A 65 -8.19 11.47 -12.68
C GLN A 65 -8.32 12.75 -11.85
N LYS A 66 -8.21 13.92 -12.48
CA LYS A 66 -8.45 15.21 -11.80
C LYS A 66 -9.88 15.32 -11.27
N GLY A 67 -10.87 14.86 -12.04
CA GLY A 67 -12.27 14.82 -11.60
C GLY A 67 -12.46 13.89 -10.41
N HIS A 68 -11.89 12.68 -10.47
CA HIS A 68 -11.96 11.67 -9.41
C HIS A 68 -11.31 12.14 -8.10
N LEU A 69 -10.15 12.79 -8.18
CA LEU A 69 -9.37 13.26 -7.03
C LEU A 69 -9.74 14.68 -6.59
N LYS A 70 -10.80 15.28 -7.15
CA LYS A 70 -11.23 16.63 -6.78
C LYS A 70 -11.63 16.65 -5.29
N GLY A 71 -11.06 17.61 -4.55
CA GLY A 71 -11.30 17.81 -3.12
C GLY A 71 -10.37 17.01 -2.20
N ILE A 72 -9.43 16.24 -2.76
CA ILE A 72 -8.43 15.49 -2.00
C ILE A 72 -7.08 16.19 -2.21
N SER A 73 -6.65 16.98 -1.24
CA SER A 73 -5.33 17.63 -1.23
C SER A 73 -4.44 16.97 -0.18
N VAL A 74 -3.15 16.82 -0.50
CA VAL A 74 -2.16 16.26 0.44
C VAL A 74 -1.59 17.36 1.33
N ASP A 75 -1.32 18.54 0.77
CA ASP A 75 -0.64 19.66 1.47
C ASP A 75 -1.60 20.82 1.82
N GLY A 76 -2.91 20.58 1.82
CA GLY A 76 -3.94 21.62 1.98
C GLY A 76 -4.09 22.56 0.77
N ASN A 77 -3.02 22.72 -0.02
CA ASN A 77 -3.02 23.43 -1.28
C ASN A 77 -3.55 22.52 -2.41
N ASN A 78 -4.52 23.00 -3.19
CA ASN A 78 -5.14 22.29 -4.33
C ASN A 78 -4.18 22.01 -5.52
N ASN A 79 -2.86 22.10 -5.32
CA ASN A 79 -1.84 21.91 -6.34
C ASN A 79 -1.26 20.49 -6.36
N GLU A 80 -1.31 19.78 -5.24
CA GLU A 80 -0.76 18.43 -5.09
C GLU A 80 -1.83 17.43 -4.63
N THR A 81 -1.79 16.25 -5.23
CA THR A 81 -2.76 15.17 -5.06
C THR A 81 -2.03 13.83 -4.94
N VAL A 82 -2.75 12.77 -4.59
CA VAL A 82 -2.18 11.43 -4.47
C VAL A 82 -1.71 10.85 -5.81
N ARG A 83 -0.55 10.18 -5.81
CA ARG A 83 0.06 9.59 -7.01
C ARG A 83 -0.39 8.17 -7.28
N HIS A 84 -0.39 7.34 -6.25
CA HIS A 84 -0.65 5.90 -6.34
C HIS A 84 -1.97 5.58 -5.68
N LEU A 85 -2.80 4.77 -6.34
CA LEU A 85 -4.11 4.36 -5.83
C LEU A 85 -4.15 2.84 -5.72
N HIS A 86 -4.66 2.32 -4.61
CA HIS A 86 -4.89 0.89 -4.43
C HIS A 86 -6.18 0.63 -3.66
N ASN A 87 -6.89 -0.43 -4.03
CA ASN A 87 -8.12 -0.84 -3.35
C ASN A 87 -7.80 -1.95 -2.34
N PHE A 88 -8.20 -1.75 -1.10
CA PHE A 88 -8.11 -2.74 -0.03
C PHE A 88 -9.52 -3.25 0.28
N LYS A 89 -9.68 -4.58 0.41
CA LYS A 89 -10.94 -5.18 0.87
C LYS A 89 -11.06 -4.96 2.37
N ASN A 90 -11.93 -4.08 2.81
CA ASN A 90 -12.10 -3.84 4.22
C ASN A 90 -13.52 -3.38 4.52
N ASP A 91 -13.92 -3.65 5.76
CA ASP A 91 -15.25 -3.41 6.32
C ASP A 91 -15.21 -2.26 7.34
N SER A 92 -14.22 -1.36 7.21
CA SER A 92 -14.05 -0.23 8.13
C SER A 92 -14.90 0.97 7.71
N ASP A 93 -15.44 1.67 8.70
CA ASP A 93 -16.20 2.92 8.57
C ASP A 93 -15.32 4.14 8.23
N LEU A 94 -14.38 4.00 7.28
CA LEU A 94 -13.59 5.12 6.80
C LEU A 94 -14.39 5.97 5.83
N LYS A 95 -14.26 7.28 5.97
CA LYS A 95 -14.87 8.27 5.09
C LYS A 95 -13.87 8.74 4.05
N ARG A 96 -14.40 9.28 2.95
CA ARG A 96 -13.58 9.89 1.91
C ARG A 96 -12.91 11.15 2.48
N GLY A 97 -11.58 11.23 2.33
CA GLY A 97 -10.76 12.32 2.85
C GLY A 97 -10.01 11.98 4.13
N ASP A 98 -10.35 10.88 4.80
CA ASP A 98 -9.64 10.47 6.01
C ASP A 98 -8.17 10.17 5.71
N VAL A 99 -7.29 10.64 6.59
CA VAL A 99 -5.85 10.44 6.50
C VAL A 99 -5.41 9.54 7.66
N PHE A 100 -4.59 8.55 7.34
CA PHE A 100 -3.96 7.69 8.34
C PHE A 100 -2.48 7.47 8.04
N THR A 101 -1.72 7.21 9.09
CA THR A 101 -0.25 7.16 9.10
C THR A 101 0.22 5.78 9.60
N VAL A 102 1.52 5.64 9.88
CA VAL A 102 2.12 4.40 10.41
C VAL A 102 1.60 3.99 11.78
N ASN A 103 0.95 4.90 12.52
CA ASN A 103 0.45 4.68 13.88
C ASN A 103 -0.68 3.65 13.99
N ILE A 104 -1.21 3.17 12.85
CA ILE A 104 -2.18 2.08 12.84
C ILE A 104 -1.55 0.74 13.23
N PHE A 105 -0.22 0.61 13.12
CA PHE A 105 0.51 -0.62 13.44
C PHE A 105 1.20 -0.53 14.78
N GLU A 106 1.46 -1.69 15.37
CA GLU A 106 2.22 -1.82 16.62
C GLU A 106 3.54 -2.57 16.41
N LYS A 107 4.51 -2.29 17.26
CA LYS A 107 5.80 -3.02 17.27
C LYS A 107 5.55 -4.49 17.63
N GLY A 108 6.19 -5.41 16.89
CA GLY A 108 6.02 -6.86 17.05
C GLY A 108 4.82 -7.43 16.28
N GLU A 109 3.98 -6.59 15.67
CA GLU A 109 2.85 -7.04 14.87
C GLU A 109 3.31 -7.77 13.60
N LYS A 110 2.58 -8.81 13.21
CA LYS A 110 2.84 -9.59 11.99
C LYS A 110 2.07 -9.03 10.81
N VAL A 111 2.80 -8.67 9.76
CA VAL A 111 2.26 -8.11 8.53
C VAL A 111 2.57 -8.98 7.31
N GLN A 112 1.75 -8.81 6.28
CA GLN A 112 1.96 -9.31 4.94
C GLN A 112 2.35 -8.13 4.05
N VAL A 113 3.37 -8.31 3.21
CA VAL A 113 3.82 -7.25 2.30
C VAL A 113 3.76 -7.75 0.86
N THR A 114 2.95 -7.07 0.06
CA THR A 114 2.79 -7.31 -1.37
C THR A 114 3.51 -6.25 -2.16
N GLY A 115 4.24 -6.64 -3.19
CA GLY A 115 4.87 -5.70 -4.11
C GLY A 115 5.29 -6.38 -5.41
N ASN A 116 5.72 -5.58 -6.37
CA ASN A 116 6.23 -6.13 -7.63
C ASN A 116 7.69 -6.56 -7.46
N SER A 117 7.97 -7.82 -7.77
CA SER A 117 9.32 -8.38 -7.75
C SER A 117 10.24 -7.70 -8.76
N LYS A 118 11.55 -7.71 -8.51
CA LYS A 118 12.54 -7.16 -9.45
C LYS A 118 12.49 -7.93 -10.78
N GLY A 119 12.22 -7.23 -11.87
CA GLY A 119 12.38 -7.73 -13.23
C GLY A 119 13.78 -8.29 -13.49
N ARG A 120 13.82 -9.43 -14.16
CA ARG A 120 15.06 -10.08 -14.60
C ARG A 120 15.08 -10.26 -16.12
N GLY A 121 14.06 -9.81 -16.86
CA GLY A 121 13.97 -10.00 -18.31
C GLY A 121 13.79 -11.46 -18.71
N PHE A 122 14.20 -11.82 -19.94
CA PHE A 122 14.14 -13.20 -20.42
C PHE A 122 15.20 -14.06 -19.72
N GLN A 123 14.75 -15.13 -19.05
CA GLN A 123 15.61 -16.02 -18.30
C GLN A 123 15.51 -17.46 -18.81
N GLY A 124 16.66 -18.12 -18.90
CA GLY A 124 16.75 -19.55 -19.18
C GLY A 124 16.22 -20.41 -18.03
N VAL A 125 15.97 -21.68 -18.31
CA VAL A 125 15.36 -22.63 -17.36
C VAL A 125 16.15 -22.84 -16.07
N VAL A 126 17.48 -22.75 -16.12
CA VAL A 126 18.32 -22.89 -14.91
C VAL A 126 18.02 -21.78 -13.91
N LYS A 127 18.00 -20.51 -14.35
CA LYS A 127 17.76 -19.38 -13.45
C LYS A 127 16.27 -19.19 -13.10
N ARG A 128 15.37 -19.50 -14.04
CA ARG A 128 13.92 -19.34 -13.87
C ARG A 128 13.29 -20.42 -12.99
N HIS A 129 13.71 -21.68 -13.18
CA HIS A 129 13.08 -22.85 -12.56
C HIS A 129 14.04 -23.73 -11.75
N GLY A 130 15.32 -23.37 -11.64
CA GLY A 130 16.30 -24.14 -10.86
C GLY A 130 16.72 -25.46 -11.50
N PHE A 131 16.63 -25.59 -12.83
CA PHE A 131 17.06 -26.82 -13.52
C PHE A 131 18.56 -27.05 -13.34
N HIS A 132 18.98 -28.30 -13.12
CA HIS A 132 20.39 -28.65 -12.89
C HIS A 132 21.28 -28.45 -14.13
N GLY A 133 20.73 -28.61 -15.34
CA GLY A 133 21.52 -28.64 -16.57
C GLY A 133 22.20 -30.00 -16.80
N SER A 134 23.14 -30.04 -17.74
CA SER A 134 23.90 -31.24 -18.10
C SER A 134 25.36 -31.18 -17.62
N LEU A 135 26.06 -32.31 -17.65
CA LEU A 135 27.47 -32.40 -17.24
C LEU A 135 28.35 -31.51 -18.12
N ALA A 136 29.43 -30.98 -17.54
CA ALA A 136 30.29 -30.02 -18.22
C ALA A 136 31.37 -30.64 -19.12
N SER A 137 31.96 -31.77 -18.74
CA SER A 137 33.21 -32.29 -19.33
C SER A 137 33.12 -33.69 -19.95
N HIS A 138 32.08 -34.47 -19.66
CA HIS A 138 31.93 -35.86 -20.14
C HIS A 138 31.22 -35.94 -21.49
N GLY A 139 31.80 -35.34 -22.53
CA GLY A 139 31.34 -35.49 -23.92
C GLY A 139 30.05 -34.74 -24.28
N HIS A 140 29.46 -33.98 -23.37
CA HIS A 140 28.32 -33.10 -23.69
C HIS A 140 28.78 -31.93 -24.55
N LYS A 141 28.19 -31.80 -25.73
CA LYS A 141 28.35 -30.64 -26.61
C LYS A 141 27.21 -29.66 -26.33
N ASP A 142 27.53 -28.37 -26.20
CA ASP A 142 26.66 -27.16 -26.19
C ASP A 142 25.35 -27.15 -25.34
N GLN A 143 25.05 -28.21 -24.60
CA GLN A 143 23.77 -28.42 -23.93
C GLN A 143 23.78 -28.18 -22.42
N LEU A 144 24.89 -27.68 -21.86
CA LEU A 144 25.09 -27.54 -20.40
C LEU A 144 23.90 -26.94 -19.65
N ARG A 145 23.17 -25.99 -20.25
CA ARG A 145 22.08 -25.25 -19.60
C ARG A 145 20.75 -25.38 -20.33
N MET A 146 20.61 -26.38 -21.19
CA MET A 146 19.37 -26.66 -21.92
C MET A 146 18.30 -27.30 -21.00
N PRO A 147 17.01 -27.22 -21.37
CA PRO A 147 15.92 -27.79 -20.58
C PRO A 147 15.87 -29.32 -20.54
N GLY A 148 16.59 -30.01 -21.43
CA GLY A 148 16.42 -31.44 -21.63
C GLY A 148 15.12 -31.75 -22.36
N SER A 149 14.52 -32.91 -22.07
CA SER A 149 13.26 -33.32 -22.69
C SER A 149 12.08 -32.45 -22.24
N ILE A 150 11.20 -32.12 -23.19
CA ILE A 150 10.01 -31.28 -22.98
C ILE A 150 8.69 -32.07 -23.10
N GLY A 151 8.76 -33.40 -23.27
CA GLY A 151 7.58 -34.25 -23.42
C GLY A 151 7.93 -35.74 -23.54
N ALA A 152 6.92 -36.59 -23.37
CA ALA A 152 7.02 -38.03 -23.59
C ALA A 152 6.66 -38.39 -25.03
N GLY A 153 7.23 -39.49 -25.54
CA GLY A 153 6.84 -40.05 -26.84
C GLY A 153 5.37 -40.48 -26.85
N GLY A 154 4.70 -40.33 -28.00
CA GLY A 154 3.27 -40.63 -28.18
C GLY A 154 2.33 -39.45 -27.87
N VAL A 155 2.75 -38.51 -27.02
CA VAL A 155 2.02 -37.26 -26.79
C VAL A 155 2.52 -36.22 -27.80
N GLN A 156 1.80 -36.05 -28.90
CA GLN A 156 2.19 -35.18 -30.03
C GLN A 156 2.04 -33.67 -29.74
N HIS A 157 2.02 -33.26 -28.47
CA HIS A 157 2.00 -31.86 -28.06
C HIS A 157 2.67 -31.70 -26.68
N VAL A 158 3.11 -30.48 -26.39
CA VAL A 158 3.65 -30.13 -25.07
C VAL A 158 2.50 -29.73 -24.14
N PHE A 159 2.45 -30.31 -22.95
CA PHE A 159 1.42 -30.00 -21.96
C PHE A 159 1.47 -28.52 -21.54
N LYS A 160 0.29 -27.93 -21.31
CA LYS A 160 0.19 -26.57 -20.77
C LYS A 160 0.86 -26.49 -19.39
N GLY A 161 1.56 -25.39 -19.14
CA GLY A 161 2.30 -25.20 -17.89
C GLY A 161 3.68 -25.86 -17.84
N THR A 162 4.14 -26.51 -18.92
CA THR A 162 5.51 -27.04 -19.01
C THR A 162 6.54 -25.94 -18.75
N ARG A 163 7.47 -26.19 -17.83
CA ARG A 163 8.47 -25.22 -17.39
C ARG A 163 9.51 -24.99 -18.49
N MET A 164 9.47 -23.80 -19.10
CA MET A 164 10.41 -23.38 -20.15
C MET A 164 11.05 -22.03 -19.82
N ALA A 165 11.99 -21.58 -20.67
CA ALA A 165 12.55 -20.24 -20.61
C ALA A 165 11.46 -19.17 -20.79
N GLY A 166 11.70 -17.95 -20.33
CA GLY A 166 10.73 -16.88 -20.46
C GLY A 166 11.01 -15.70 -19.53
N HIS A 167 10.12 -14.72 -19.56
CA HIS A 167 10.20 -13.56 -18.67
C HIS A 167 10.15 -14.00 -17.19
N MET A 168 11.01 -13.41 -16.37
CA MET A 168 11.10 -13.66 -14.93
C MET A 168 11.15 -12.34 -14.17
N GLY A 169 10.43 -12.25 -13.05
CA GLY A 169 10.28 -11.01 -12.29
C GLY A 169 9.11 -10.16 -12.80
N ASP A 170 9.01 -8.93 -12.29
CA ASP A 170 7.89 -7.99 -12.51
C ASP A 170 6.49 -8.57 -12.20
N ALA A 171 6.45 -9.70 -11.49
CA ALA A 171 5.24 -10.29 -10.97
C ALA A 171 4.97 -9.76 -9.56
N GLN A 172 3.69 -9.65 -9.21
CA GLN A 172 3.26 -9.34 -7.86
C GLN A 172 3.57 -10.55 -6.94
N ILE A 173 4.28 -10.29 -5.85
CA ILE A 173 4.63 -11.29 -4.84
C ILE A 173 4.19 -10.77 -3.48
N THR A 174 3.62 -11.65 -2.67
CA THR A 174 3.28 -11.41 -1.27
C THR A 174 4.20 -12.21 -0.39
N VAL A 175 4.92 -11.54 0.51
CA VAL A 175 5.68 -12.17 1.58
C VAL A 175 4.85 -12.09 2.86
N LYS A 176 4.61 -13.24 3.48
CA LYS A 176 3.74 -13.37 4.65
C LYS A 176 4.56 -13.42 5.93
N ASN A 177 3.91 -13.12 7.06
CA ASN A 177 4.44 -13.29 8.41
C ASN A 177 5.75 -12.51 8.66
N LEU A 178 5.85 -11.31 8.10
CA LEU A 178 6.94 -10.41 8.41
C LEU A 178 6.62 -9.66 9.72
N GLU A 179 7.61 -9.42 10.54
CA GLU A 179 7.46 -8.79 11.86
C GLU A 179 7.88 -7.32 11.78
N ILE A 180 7.09 -6.43 12.39
CA ILE A 180 7.48 -5.02 12.54
C ILE A 180 8.46 -4.90 13.71
N VAL A 181 9.68 -4.43 13.44
CA VAL A 181 10.74 -4.27 14.45
C VAL A 181 10.68 -2.90 15.08
N GLU A 182 10.40 -1.87 14.30
CA GLU A 182 10.39 -0.48 14.75
C GLU A 182 9.43 0.35 13.89
N ILE A 183 8.82 1.36 14.50
CA ILE A 183 7.93 2.32 13.85
C ILE A 183 8.43 3.71 14.21
N LYS A 184 8.64 4.56 13.21
CA LYS A 184 9.05 5.95 13.37
C LYS A 184 7.95 6.86 12.82
N PRO A 185 7.04 7.34 13.69
CA PRO A 185 5.90 8.14 13.24
C PRO A 185 6.30 9.49 12.67
N GLU A 186 7.36 10.11 13.20
CA GLU A 186 7.87 11.41 12.74
C GLU A 186 8.27 11.37 11.26
N ASP A 187 8.96 10.30 10.84
CA ASP A 187 9.41 10.11 9.46
C ASP A 187 8.39 9.36 8.57
N ASN A 188 7.27 8.92 9.15
CA ASN A 188 6.34 7.96 8.53
C ASN A 188 7.06 6.69 8.00
N GLU A 189 7.98 6.14 8.79
CA GLU A 189 8.71 4.92 8.44
C GLU A 189 8.26 3.70 9.27
N ILE A 190 8.17 2.55 8.60
CA ILE A 190 7.98 1.23 9.21
C ILE A 190 9.18 0.37 8.87
N TRP A 191 9.78 -0.24 9.88
CA TRP A 191 10.95 -1.11 9.74
C TRP A 191 10.50 -2.56 9.90
N VAL A 192 10.56 -3.30 8.80
CA VAL A 192 10.06 -4.68 8.74
C VAL A 192 11.24 -5.65 8.71
N LYS A 193 11.16 -6.71 9.50
CA LYS A 193 12.17 -7.77 9.57
C LYS A 193 12.31 -8.49 8.22
N GLY A 194 13.53 -8.63 7.74
CA GLY A 194 13.86 -9.38 6.54
C GLY A 194 13.66 -8.63 5.23
N ALA A 195 13.56 -9.39 4.14
CA ALA A 195 13.53 -8.85 2.79
C ALA A 195 12.09 -8.70 2.26
N VAL A 196 11.87 -7.59 1.58
CA VAL A 196 10.58 -7.22 1.00
C VAL A 196 10.67 -7.25 -0.54
N PRO A 197 9.61 -7.62 -1.28
CA PRO A 197 9.64 -7.67 -2.74
C PRO A 197 10.04 -6.33 -3.39
N GLY A 198 10.64 -6.43 -4.58
CA GLY A 198 10.92 -5.27 -5.43
C GLY A 198 12.22 -4.53 -5.18
N ALA A 199 12.43 -3.53 -6.04
CA ALA A 199 13.57 -2.62 -5.99
C ALA A 199 13.35 -1.46 -5.01
N ARG A 200 14.43 -0.74 -4.70
CA ARG A 200 14.35 0.55 -4.00
C ARG A 200 13.41 1.47 -4.78
N ASN A 201 12.63 2.25 -4.04
CA ASN A 201 11.54 3.09 -4.53
C ASN A 201 10.33 2.34 -5.12
N GLY A 202 10.30 1.01 -5.03
CA GLY A 202 9.14 0.22 -5.42
C GLY A 202 7.97 0.41 -4.45
N LEU A 203 6.75 0.36 -4.98
CA LEU A 203 5.53 0.39 -4.19
C LEU A 203 5.30 -0.93 -3.48
N LEU A 204 4.83 -0.81 -2.25
CA LEU A 204 4.51 -1.91 -1.35
C LEU A 204 3.13 -1.67 -0.77
N TYR A 205 2.39 -2.77 -0.63
CA TYR A 205 1.11 -2.82 0.05
C TYR A 205 1.32 -3.66 1.31
N ILE A 206 1.18 -3.04 2.46
CA ILE A 206 1.37 -3.68 3.76
C ILE A 206 -0.03 -3.86 4.36
N PHE A 207 -0.35 -5.07 4.80
CA PHE A 207 -1.62 -5.33 5.46
C PHE A 207 -1.49 -6.44 6.50
N THR A 208 -2.34 -6.42 7.52
CA THR A 208 -2.43 -7.46 8.54
C THR A 208 -3.51 -8.47 8.19
N THR A 209 -3.46 -9.62 8.85
CA THR A 209 -4.52 -10.64 8.74
C THR A 209 -5.72 -10.27 9.62
N GLU A 210 -5.48 -9.57 10.73
CA GLU A 210 -6.48 -9.16 11.73
C GLU A 210 -6.15 -7.74 12.23
N GLY A 211 -7.16 -6.95 12.61
CA GLY A 211 -7.02 -5.63 13.25
C GLY A 211 -7.86 -4.51 12.63
N ASN A 212 -8.16 -3.47 13.40
CA ASN A 212 -8.93 -2.30 12.98
C ASN A 212 -7.99 -1.12 12.66
N VAL A 213 -8.35 -0.29 11.69
CA VAL A 213 -7.65 0.96 11.37
C VAL A 213 -8.13 2.03 12.35
N VAL A 214 -7.23 2.53 13.21
CA VAL A 214 -7.52 3.64 14.12
C VAL A 214 -7.13 4.95 13.43
N LEU A 215 -8.08 5.88 13.34
CA LEU A 215 -7.81 7.21 12.79
C LEU A 215 -7.14 8.10 13.83
N GLN A 216 -6.11 8.83 13.42
CA GLN A 216 -5.63 9.99 14.19
C GLN A 216 -6.60 11.13 13.92
N VAL A 217 -7.70 11.17 14.66
CA VAL A 217 -8.43 12.42 14.83
C VAL A 217 -7.65 13.18 15.89
N GLU A 218 -6.86 14.16 15.49
CA GLU A 218 -6.57 15.26 16.41
C GLU A 218 -7.91 15.93 16.69
N GLU A 219 -8.52 15.60 17.82
CA GLU A 219 -9.55 16.46 18.40
C GLU A 219 -8.87 17.80 18.70
N VAL A 220 -9.03 18.75 17.79
CA VAL A 220 -8.86 20.16 18.15
C VAL A 220 -9.93 20.38 19.23
N PRO A 221 -9.56 20.75 20.47
CA PRO A 221 -10.55 21.03 21.48
C PRO A 221 -11.36 22.23 20.99
N VAL A 222 -12.64 21.99 20.70
CA VAL A 222 -13.61 23.06 20.59
C VAL A 222 -13.79 23.55 22.02
N GLU A 223 -13.09 24.62 22.38
CA GLU A 223 -13.41 25.37 23.58
C GLU A 223 -14.87 25.85 23.46
N GLU A 224 -15.76 25.21 24.21
CA GLU A 224 -17.10 25.70 24.49
C GLU A 224 -16.98 26.99 25.30
N THR A 225 -16.95 28.15 24.65
CA THR A 225 -17.40 29.39 25.29
C THR A 225 -18.92 29.48 25.17
N VAL A 226 -19.61 28.79 26.07
CA VAL A 226 -20.98 29.16 26.44
C VAL A 226 -20.86 30.16 27.58
N GLU A 227 -20.70 31.44 27.25
CA GLU A 227 -21.07 32.50 28.19
C GLU A 227 -22.46 33.01 27.82
N SER A 228 -23.36 32.72 28.77
CA SER A 228 -24.68 33.26 28.96
C SER A 228 -24.74 34.78 28.75
N ILE A 229 -25.65 35.23 27.90
CA ILE A 229 -26.26 36.56 28.06
C ILE A 229 -27.73 36.32 28.38
N ASP A 230 -28.02 36.56 29.66
CA ASP A 230 -29.32 36.57 30.28
C ASP A 230 -30.30 37.51 29.57
N ALA A 231 -31.56 37.11 29.62
CA ALA A 231 -32.70 37.94 29.32
C ALA A 231 -32.78 39.13 30.29
N THR A 232 -32.85 40.34 29.75
CA THR A 232 -33.56 41.45 30.42
C THR A 232 -34.47 42.16 29.42
N GLU A 233 -35.71 42.30 29.85
CA GLU A 233 -36.83 42.93 29.18
C GLU A 233 -36.56 44.41 28.88
N THR A 234 -37.02 44.89 27.72
CA THR A 234 -37.70 46.20 27.62
C THR A 234 -38.71 46.16 26.47
N LYS A 235 -39.97 46.43 26.81
CA LYS A 235 -41.09 46.76 25.92
C LYS A 235 -40.76 48.01 25.10
N VAL A 236 -41.27 48.12 23.86
CA VAL A 236 -42.05 49.26 23.30
C VAL A 236 -42.59 48.90 21.91
N GLU A 237 -43.93 48.81 21.86
CA GLU A 237 -44.92 49.23 20.85
C GLU A 237 -44.92 48.73 19.39
N GLU A 238 -46.06 48.12 19.06
CA GLU A 238 -46.67 48.03 17.74
C GLU A 238 -46.86 49.41 17.10
N ASN A 239 -46.62 49.51 15.79
CA ASN A 239 -47.54 50.27 14.93
C ASN A 239 -47.59 49.66 13.52
N LYS A 240 -48.82 49.34 13.11
CA LYS A 240 -49.24 49.06 11.73
C LYS A 240 -49.44 50.40 11.00
N GLU A 241 -49.04 50.46 9.74
CA GLU A 241 -49.61 51.31 8.66
C GLU A 241 -49.10 50.68 7.35
N GLU A 242 -49.88 49.89 6.61
CA GLU A 242 -50.88 50.24 5.58
C GLU A 242 -50.39 51.17 4.44
N THR A 243 -50.57 50.67 3.20
CA THR A 243 -50.57 51.34 1.87
C THR A 243 -49.22 51.86 1.35
N LYS A 244 -48.80 51.64 0.08
CA LYS A 244 -49.48 51.58 -1.22
C LYS A 244 -48.60 50.80 -2.21
#